data_AF-A0A8T7GZD2-F1
#
_entry.id   AF-A0A8T7GZD2-F1
#
_cell.length_a   1.000
_cell.length_b   1.000
_cell.length_c   1.000
_cell.angle_alpha   90.00
_cell.angle_beta   90.00
_cell.angle_gamma   90.00
#
_symmetry.space_group_name_H-M   'P 1'
#
loop_
_entity.id
_entity.type
_entity.pdbx_description
1 polymer ?
#
loop_
_entity_poly.entity_id
_entity_poly.type
_entity_poly.pdbx_seq_one_letter_code
_entity_poly.pdbx_strand_id
1 'polypeptide(L)' 'IEAVVQGNTPNDTRAGIITKGTIIRAKGYGEAVITSRPNQSGILNAKLL' A
#
# COMPACT_ATOMS: atom_id res chain seq x y z
N ILE A 1 6.81 4.74 -2.87
CA ILE A 1 6.58 3.46 -2.15
C ILE A 1 7.87 2.67 -2.28
N GLU A 2 8.49 2.26 -1.18
CA GLU A 2 9.73 1.47 -1.19
C GLU A 2 9.45 -0.03 -1.25
N ALA A 3 8.50 -0.49 -0.44
CA ALA A 3 8.10 -1.90 -0.40
C ALA A 3 6.65 -2.04 0.08
N VAL A 4 6.00 -3.15 -0.30
CA VAL A 4 4.77 -3.62 0.33
C VAL A 4 5.16 -4.41 1.57
N VAL A 5 4.69 -3.96 2.73
CA VAL A 5 4.99 -4.61 4.03
C VAL A 5 3.95 -5.69 4.31
N GLN A 6 2.67 -5.39 4.06
CA GLN A 6 1.58 -6.33 4.29
C GLN A 6 0.43 -6.08 3.31
N GLY A 7 0.14 -7.07 2.47
CA GLY A 7 -1.04 -7.12 1.62
C GLY A 7 -2.22 -7.82 2.31
N ASN A 8 -3.37 -7.84 1.63
CA ASN A 8 -4.56 -8.55 2.14
C ASN A 8 -4.38 -10.07 2.10
N THR A 9 -3.60 -10.57 1.15
CA THR A 9 -3.16 -11.97 1.11
C THR A 9 -1.63 -12.09 1.14
N PRO A 10 -1.08 -13.26 1.53
CA PRO A 10 0.36 -13.51 1.44
C PRO A 10 0.88 -13.40 0.01
N ASN A 11 0.04 -13.71 -1.00
CA ASN A 11 0.42 -13.59 -2.39
C ASN A 11 0.49 -12.12 -2.84
N ASP A 12 -0.47 -11.29 -2.41
CA ASP A 12 -0.44 -9.85 -2.70
C ASP A 12 0.82 -9.19 -2.16
N THR A 13 1.24 -9.60 -0.97
CA THR A 13 2.47 -9.08 -0.34
C THR A 13 3.70 -9.43 -1.19
N ARG A 14 3.81 -10.68 -1.65
CA ARG A 14 4.94 -11.17 -2.44
C ARG A 14 4.99 -10.58 -3.84
N ALA A 15 3.82 -10.42 -4.46
CA ALA A 15 3.69 -9.86 -5.81
C ALA A 15 3.71 -8.32 -5.81
N GLY A 16 3.71 -7.67 -4.63
CA GLY A 16 3.67 -6.23 -4.51
C GLY A 16 2.33 -5.62 -4.95
N ILE A 17 1.23 -6.36 -4.83
CA ILE A 17 -0.12 -5.91 -5.23
C ILE A 17 -0.62 -4.91 -4.19
N ILE A 18 -0.91 -3.69 -4.66
CA ILE A 18 -1.40 -2.61 -3.83
C ILE A 18 -2.92 -2.54 -3.94
N THR A 19 -3.61 -2.72 -2.81
CA THR A 19 -5.07 -2.56 -2.70
C THR A 19 -5.42 -1.71 -1.49
N LYS A 20 -6.70 -1.38 -1.35
CA LYS A 20 -7.18 -0.72 -0.13
C LYS A 20 -6.90 -1.62 1.08
N GLY A 21 -6.28 -1.04 2.10
CA GLY A 21 -5.86 -1.75 3.33
C GLY A 21 -4.42 -2.27 3.31
N THR A 22 -3.74 -2.28 2.16
CA THR A 22 -2.33 -2.67 2.07
C THR A 22 -1.45 -1.71 2.89
N ILE A 23 -0.54 -2.27 3.69
CA ILE A 23 0.51 -1.52 4.38
C ILE A 23 1.73 -1.44 3.49
N ILE A 24 2.20 -0.22 3.27
CA ILE A 24 3.37 0.08 2.46
C ILE A 24 4.42 0.81 3.28
N ARG A 25 5.69 0.69 2.87
CA ARG A 25 6.75 1.57 3.37
C ARG A 25 6.86 2.79 2.45
N ALA A 26 6.58 3.96 3.01
CA ALA A 26 6.73 5.25 2.35
C ALA A 26 8.15 5.78 2.58
N LYS A 27 8.83 6.10 1.47
CA LYS A 27 10.21 6.62 1.48
C LYS A 27 10.31 7.85 2.34
N GLY A 28 11.08 7.77 3.43
CA GLY A 28 11.30 8.88 4.36
C GLY A 28 10.15 9.21 5.31
N TYR A 29 9.03 8.48 5.28
CA TYR A 29 7.86 8.74 6.15
C TYR A 29 7.48 7.54 7.03
N GLY A 30 8.07 6.37 6.83
CA GLY A 30 7.74 5.17 7.62
C GLY A 30 6.63 4.34 6.98
N GLU A 31 5.79 3.69 7.79
CA GLU A 31 4.72 2.82 7.30
C GLU A 31 3.41 3.60 7.07
N ALA A 32 2.68 3.23 6.03
CA ALA A 32 1.41 3.84 5.69
C ALA A 32 0.39 2.81 5.21
N VAL A 33 -0.87 3.00 5.58
CA VAL A 33 -2.02 2.21 5.10
C VAL A 33 -2.63 2.87 3.88
N ILE A 34 -2.80 2.11 2.80
CA ILE A 34 -3.51 2.55 1.61
C ILE A 34 -5.01 2.69 1.90
N THR A 35 -5.58 3.86 1.60
CA THR A 35 -7.00 4.18 1.82
C THR A 35 -7.82 4.20 0.54
N SER A 36 -7.20 4.47 -0.61
CA SER A 36 -7.86 4.49 -1.92
C SER A 36 -7.78 3.15 -2.66
N ARG A 37 -8.68 2.93 -3.63
CA ARG A 37 -8.56 1.83 -4.60
C ARG A 37 -7.84 2.37 -5.84
N PRO A 38 -6.76 1.72 -6.31
CA PRO A 38 -5.93 2.25 -7.40
C PRO A 38 -6.70 2.49 -8.70
N ASN A 39 -7.72 1.67 -8.99
CA ASN A 39 -8.36 1.60 -10.30
C ASN A 39 -9.27 2.79 -10.66
N GLN A 40 -9.54 3.72 -9.73
CA GLN A 40 -10.61 4.72 -9.91
C GLN A 40 -10.10 6.14 -10.16
N SER A 41 -8.87 6.48 -9.79
CA SER A 41 -8.40 7.87 -9.84
C SER A 41 -6.93 8.05 -10.24
N GLY A 42 -6.17 6.97 -10.46
CA GLY A 42 -4.72 7.04 -10.75
C GLY A 42 -3.85 7.55 -9.59
N ILE A 43 -4.45 8.03 -8.50
CA ILE A 43 -3.79 8.52 -7.29
C ILE A 43 -4.00 7.51 -6.15
N LEU A 44 -2.91 7.17 -5.48
CA LEU A 44 -2.90 6.30 -4.29
C LEU A 44 -2.78 7.15 -3.03
N ASN A 45 -3.86 7.23 -2.26
CA ASN A 45 -3.90 7.92 -0.98
C ASN A 45 -3.57 6.94 0.13
N ALA A 46 -2.68 7.35 1.04
CA ALA A 46 -2.24 6.55 2.17
C ALA A 46 -2.29 7.38 3.47
N LYS A 47 -2.50 6.71 4.60
CA LYS A 47 -2.45 7.30 5.94
C LYS A 47 -1.23 6.74 6.67
N LEU A 48 -0.37 7.60 7.20
CA LEU A 48 0.76 7.20 8.04
C LEU A 48 0.27 6.50 9.32
N LEU A 49 0.97 5.44 9.71
CA LEU A 49 0.75 4.68 10.94
C LEU A 49 1.51 5.29 12.12
#